data_AF-A0A3L7WL25-F1
#
_entry.id   AF-A0A3L7WL25-F1
#
_cell.length_a   1.000
_cell.length_b   1.000
_cell.length_c   1.000
_cell.angle_alpha   90.00
_cell.angle_beta   90.00
_cell.angle_gamma   90.00
#
_symmetry.space_group_name_H-M   'P 1'
#
loop_
_entity.id
_entity.type
_entity.pdbx_description
1 polymer ?
#
loop_
_entity_poly.entity_id
_entity_poly.type
_entity_poly.pdbx_seq_one_letter_code
_entity_poly.pdbx_strand_id
1 'polypeptide(L)'
;MSAGASLGKLPYVVTLAGAGTLAIEMIAPRLLAPAFGTSQPIWAAVIGMTLLYLAIGYHLGGRWADGPRGTDPDMVGRIIVWAGVATALIAPVAPPLISGARLALQALEV
;
A
#
# COMPACT_ATOMS: atom_id res chain seq x y z
N MET A 1 -4.30 -10.04 -35.30
CA MET A 1 -5.33 -8.98 -35.32
C MET A 1 -6.21 -9.09 -34.07
N SER A 2 -5.68 -8.81 -32.86
CA SER A 2 -6.48 -8.80 -31.60
C SER A 2 -5.90 -7.87 -30.52
N ALA A 3 -5.23 -6.77 -30.91
CA ALA A 3 -4.63 -5.82 -29.97
C ALA A 3 -5.61 -4.75 -29.44
N GLY A 4 -6.88 -4.78 -29.84
CA GLY A 4 -7.86 -3.72 -29.55
C GLY A 4 -8.63 -3.84 -28.23
N ALA A 5 -8.59 -4.98 -27.53
CA ALA A 5 -9.50 -5.25 -26.42
C ALA A 5 -8.95 -4.95 -25.00
N SER A 6 -7.63 -4.78 -24.82
CA SER A 6 -7.04 -4.61 -23.47
C SER A 6 -6.72 -3.15 -23.08
N LEU A 7 -6.56 -2.23 -24.04
CA LEU A 7 -6.24 -0.83 -23.77
C LEU A 7 -7.36 -0.10 -23.00
N GLY A 8 -8.62 -0.48 -23.20
CA GLY A 8 -9.75 0.15 -22.53
C GLY A 8 -9.87 -0.16 -21.03
N LYS A 9 -9.29 -1.27 -20.55
CA LYS A 9 -9.43 -1.72 -19.14
C LYS A 9 -8.32 -1.18 -18.23
N LEU A 10 -7.12 -0.98 -18.77
CA LEU A 10 -5.95 -0.46 -18.05
C LEU A 10 -6.18 0.86 -17.30
N PRO A 11 -6.81 1.90 -17.88
CA PRO A 11 -7.01 3.16 -17.15
C PRO A 11 -7.87 2.96 -15.90
N TYR A 12 -8.93 2.14 -15.97
CA TYR A 12 -9.77 1.84 -14.81
C TYR A 12 -8.97 1.15 -13.71
N VAL A 13 -8.13 0.18 -14.07
CA VAL A 13 -7.27 -0.53 -13.11
C VAL A 13 -6.32 0.43 -12.42
N VAL A 14 -5.64 1.30 -13.17
CA VAL A 14 -4.70 2.29 -12.62
C VAL A 14 -5.42 3.30 -11.73
N THR A 15 -6.58 3.82 -12.15
CA THR A 15 -7.38 4.76 -11.36
C THR A 15 -7.84 4.12 -10.05
N LEU A 16 -8.36 2.88 -10.07
CA LEU A 16 -8.80 2.20 -8.86
C LEU A 16 -7.65 1.84 -7.92
N ALA A 17 -6.50 1.44 -8.47
CA ALA A 17 -5.30 1.19 -7.66
C ALA A 17 -4.81 2.47 -6.97
N GLY A 18 -4.78 3.60 -7.69
CA GLY A 18 -4.44 4.90 -7.13
C GLY A 18 -5.44 5.37 -6.07
N ALA A 19 -6.74 5.27 -6.36
CA ALA A 19 -7.80 5.62 -5.41
C ALA A 19 -7.75 4.76 -4.14
N GLY A 20 -7.49 3.45 -4.28
CA GLY A 20 -7.31 2.55 -3.14
C GLY A 20 -6.09 2.92 -2.29
N THR A 21 -4.97 3.25 -2.93
CA THR A 21 -3.75 3.69 -2.24
C THR A 21 -4.02 4.96 -1.42
N LEU A 22 -4.65 5.97 -2.01
CA LEU A 22 -5.00 7.20 -1.30
C LEU A 22 -6.01 6.96 -0.19
N ALA A 23 -7.00 6.08 -0.39
CA ALA A 23 -7.95 5.73 0.65
C ALA A 23 -7.25 5.11 1.88
N ILE A 24 -6.30 4.19 1.65
CA ILE A 24 -5.50 3.57 2.73
C ILE A 24 -4.66 4.64 3.43
N GLU A 25 -4.00 5.52 2.68
CA GLU A 25 -3.20 6.62 3.23
C GLU A 25 -4.02 7.54 4.14
N MET A 26 -5.27 7.85 3.76
CA MET A 26 -6.15 8.71 4.58
C MET A 26 -6.70 8.00 5.82
N ILE A 27 -6.79 6.67 5.81
CA ILE A 27 -7.25 5.87 6.95
C ILE A 27 -6.11 5.59 7.93
N ALA A 28 -4.87 5.44 7.45
CA ALA A 28 -3.72 5.05 8.27
C ALA A 28 -3.48 5.94 9.52
N PRO A 29 -3.55 7.29 9.46
CA PRO A 29 -3.40 8.12 10.65
C PRO A 29 -4.50 7.87 11.69
N ARG A 30 -5.72 7.55 11.24
CA ARG A 30 -6.83 7.22 12.15
C ARG A 30 -6.63 5.88 12.84
N LEU A 31 -6.00 4.93 12.17
CA LEU A 31 -5.63 3.65 12.77
C LEU A 31 -4.55 3.83 13.86
N LEU A 32 -3.63 4.78 13.66
CA LEU A 32 -2.57 5.10 14.62
C LEU A 32 -3.04 6.02 15.77
N ALA A 33 -4.10 6.80 15.55
CA ALA A 33 -4.57 7.82 16.49
C ALA A 33 -4.80 7.35 17.93
N PRO A 34 -5.35 6.14 18.22
CA PRO A 34 -5.58 5.70 19.59
C PRO A 34 -4.30 5.50 20.42
N ALA A 35 -3.17 5.21 19.78
CA ALA A 35 -1.90 4.96 20.45
C ALA A 35 -0.92 6.13 20.36
N PHE A 36 -0.92 6.86 19.24
CA PHE A 36 0.08 7.88 18.95
C PHE A 36 -0.49 9.30 18.76
N GLY A 37 -1.81 9.45 18.80
CA GLY A 37 -2.50 10.73 18.61
C GLY A 37 -2.59 11.18 17.14
N THR A 38 -3.11 12.39 16.93
CA THR A 38 -3.40 12.96 15.60
C THR A 38 -2.49 14.15 15.25
N SER A 39 -1.23 14.11 15.67
CA SER A 39 -0.28 15.22 15.52
C SER A 39 0.29 15.32 14.10
N GLN A 40 0.82 16.51 13.75
CA GLN A 40 1.43 16.75 12.43
C GLN A 40 2.59 15.79 12.10
N PRO A 41 3.47 15.41 13.06
CA PRO A 41 4.51 14.41 12.79
C PRO A 41 3.96 13.04 12.36
N ILE A 42 2.82 12.59 12.90
CA ILE A 42 2.19 11.31 12.50
C ILE A 42 1.73 11.37 11.05
N TRP A 43 1.07 12.45 10.65
CA TRP A 43 0.66 12.67 9.27
C TRP A 43 1.86 12.68 8.32
N ALA A 44 2.92 13.42 8.67
CA ALA A 44 4.14 13.46 7.87
C ALA A 44 4.80 12.07 7.75
N ALA A 45 4.83 11.28 8.83
CA ALA A 45 5.36 9.92 8.80
C ALA A 45 4.53 9.01 7.88
N VAL A 46 3.19 9.07 7.95
CA VAL A 46 2.32 8.27 7.07
C VAL A 46 2.56 8.60 5.61
N ILE A 47 2.55 9.89 5.24
CA ILE A 47 2.79 10.31 3.85
C ILE A 47 4.19 9.89 3.39
N GLY A 48 5.20 10.14 4.23
CA GLY A 48 6.58 9.77 3.93
C GLY A 48 6.75 8.27 3.69
N MET A 49 6.11 7.43 4.51
CA MET A 49 6.12 5.98 4.34
C MET A 49 5.34 5.55 3.09
N THR A 50 4.19 6.15 2.80
CA THR A 50 3.43 5.88 1.56
C THR A 50 4.27 6.15 0.32
N LEU A 51 4.92 7.32 0.26
CA LEU A 51 5.80 7.67 -0.86
C LEU A 51 7.00 6.73 -0.97
N LEU A 52 7.61 6.35 0.15
CA LEU A 52 8.71 5.38 0.18
C LEU A 52 8.26 4.02 -0.39
N TYR A 53 7.13 3.50 0.05
CA TYR A 53 6.60 2.23 -0.44
C TYR A 53 6.20 2.28 -1.91
N LEU A 54 5.63 3.40 -2.36
CA LEU A 54 5.35 3.62 -3.78
C LEU A 54 6.63 3.66 -4.61
N ALA A 55 7.68 4.34 -4.15
CA ALA A 55 8.96 4.38 -4.86
C ALA A 55 9.56 2.97 -5.00
N ILE A 56 9.56 2.18 -3.93
CA ILE A 56 10.00 0.78 -3.95
C ILE A 56 9.14 -0.04 -4.92
N GLY A 57 7.81 0.11 -4.84
CA GLY A 57 6.86 -0.59 -5.69
C GLY A 57 7.01 -0.26 -7.17
N TYR A 58 7.21 1.00 -7.52
CA TYR A 58 7.45 1.43 -8.90
C TYR A 58 8.79 0.95 -9.43
N HIS A 59 9.83 0.96 -8.60
CA HIS A 59 11.13 0.44 -9.01
C HIS A 59 11.10 -1.06 -9.29
N LEU A 60 10.53 -1.86 -8.37
CA LEU A 60 10.42 -3.31 -8.54
C LEU A 60 9.42 -3.67 -9.65
N GLY A 61 8.28 -2.99 -9.68
CA GLY A 61 7.24 -3.17 -10.69
C GLY A 61 7.72 -2.85 -12.09
N GLY A 62 8.46 -1.74 -12.28
CA GLY A 62 9.06 -1.37 -13.57
C GLY A 62 10.07 -2.41 -14.04
N ARG A 63 10.98 -2.85 -13.15
CA ARG A 63 11.95 -3.92 -13.49
C ARG A 63 11.28 -5.24 -13.87
N TRP A 64 10.14 -5.57 -13.26
CA TRP A 64 9.37 -6.77 -13.60
C TRP A 64 8.58 -6.62 -14.90
N ALA A 65 8.06 -5.42 -15.17
CA ALA A 65 7.36 -5.11 -16.41
C ALA A 65 8.31 -5.12 -17.62
N ASP A 66 9.56 -4.68 -17.45
CA ASP A 66 10.57 -4.68 -18.52
C ASP A 66 11.24 -6.06 -18.70
N GLY A 67 10.95 -7.03 -17.83
CA GLY A 67 11.52 -8.37 -17.87
C GLY A 67 10.80 -9.32 -18.85
N PRO A 68 11.33 -10.55 -19.06
CA PRO A 68 10.74 -11.57 -19.95
C PRO A 68 9.30 -12.00 -19.60
N ARG A 69 8.82 -11.64 -18.41
CA ARG A 69 7.47 -11.95 -17.88
C ARG A 69 6.48 -10.79 -18.04
N GLY A 70 6.91 -9.63 -18.54
CA GLY A 70 6.10 -8.43 -18.68
C GLY A 70 4.94 -8.53 -19.68
N THR A 71 4.94 -9.56 -20.53
CA THR A 71 3.88 -9.80 -21.53
C THR A 71 2.74 -10.68 -21.02
N ASP A 72 2.79 -11.16 -19.76
CA ASP A 72 1.74 -12.00 -19.18
C ASP A 72 0.56 -11.13 -18.67
N PRO A 73 -0.63 -11.17 -19.30
CA PRO A 73 -1.79 -10.40 -18.88
C PRO A 73 -2.29 -10.77 -17.48
N ASP A 74 -2.05 -12.00 -17.02
CA ASP A 74 -2.55 -12.50 -15.75
C ASP A 74 -1.72 -12.00 -14.57
N MET A 75 -0.50 -11.52 -14.82
CA MET A 75 0.41 -11.02 -13.79
C MET A 75 -0.16 -9.80 -13.07
N VAL A 76 -0.76 -8.85 -13.80
CA VAL A 76 -1.40 -7.66 -13.21
C VAL A 76 -2.56 -8.07 -12.30
N GLY A 77 -3.39 -9.01 -12.75
CA GLY A 77 -4.49 -9.53 -11.94
C GLY A 77 -4.01 -10.18 -10.64
N ARG A 78 -2.95 -11.01 -10.71
CA ARG A 78 -2.34 -11.63 -9.52
C ARG A 78 -1.76 -10.59 -8.56
N ILE A 79 -1.09 -9.56 -9.06
CA ILE A 79 -0.55 -8.47 -8.23
C ILE A 79 -1.68 -7.75 -7.50
N ILE A 80 -2.79 -7.45 -8.18
CA ILE A 80 -3.96 -6.80 -7.57
C ILE A 80 -4.58 -7.68 -6.47
N VAL A 81 -4.73 -8.98 -6.71
CA VAL A 81 -5.25 -9.91 -5.69
C VAL A 81 -4.34 -9.93 -4.47
N TRP A 82 -3.02 -10.06 -4.67
CA TRP A 82 -2.06 -10.04 -3.56
C TRP A 82 -2.04 -8.69 -2.82
N ALA A 83 -2.16 -7.57 -3.53
CA ALA A 83 -2.26 -6.25 -2.92
C ALA A 83 -3.54 -6.11 -2.08
N GLY A 84 -4.67 -6.61 -2.59
CA GLY A 84 -5.93 -6.65 -1.87
C GLY A 84 -5.87 -7.51 -0.59
N VAL A 85 -5.28 -8.71 -0.68
CA VAL A 85 -5.04 -9.57 0.48
C VAL A 85 -4.12 -8.90 1.50
N ALA A 86 -2.99 -8.35 1.06
CA ALA A 86 -2.06 -7.64 1.93
C ALA A 86 -2.74 -6.45 2.64
N THR A 87 -3.59 -5.71 1.93
CA THR A 87 -4.37 -4.62 2.50
C THR A 87 -5.41 -5.12 3.51
N ALA A 88 -6.13 -6.20 3.20
CA ALA A 88 -7.11 -6.79 4.11
C ALA A 88 -6.48 -7.28 5.42
N LEU A 89 -5.24 -7.77 5.36
CA LEU A 89 -4.47 -8.20 6.53
C LEU A 89 -4.09 -7.04 7.47
N ILE A 90 -4.12 -5.78 7.01
CA ILE A 90 -3.84 -4.63 7.89
C ILE A 90 -4.80 -4.61 9.08
N ALA A 91 -6.10 -4.88 8.87
CA ALA A 91 -7.11 -4.79 9.92
C ALA A 91 -6.85 -5.74 11.12
N PRO A 92 -6.61 -7.06 10.94
CA PRO A 92 -6.27 -7.95 12.05
C PRO A 92 -4.84 -7.78 12.58
N VAL A 93 -3.88 -7.34 11.76
CA VAL A 93 -2.47 -7.22 12.16
C VAL A 93 -2.18 -5.91 12.90
N ALA A 94 -2.92 -4.83 12.62
CA ALA A 94 -2.65 -3.54 13.22
C ALA A 94 -2.84 -3.49 14.74
N PRO A 95 -3.91 -4.04 15.35
CA PRO A 95 -4.08 -3.99 16.81
C PRO A 95 -2.92 -4.59 17.62
N PRO A 96 -2.42 -5.82 17.34
CA PRO A 96 -1.28 -6.35 18.08
C PRO A 96 0.02 -5.58 17.81
N LEU A 97 0.23 -5.11 16.57
CA LEU A 97 1.42 -4.36 16.21
C LEU A 97 1.50 -3.00 16.93
N ILE A 98 0.38 -2.27 16.96
CA ILE A 98 0.27 -0.98 17.65
C ILE A 98 0.44 -1.16 19.16
N SER A 99 -0.15 -2.21 19.73
CA SER A 99 -0.02 -2.53 21.15
C SER A 99 1.44 -2.85 21.51
N GLY A 100 2.12 -3.64 20.70
CA GLY A 100 3.54 -3.94 20.87
C GLY A 100 4.44 -2.70 20.76
N ALA A 101 4.18 -1.84 19.78
CA ALA A 101 4.92 -0.59 19.59
C ALA A 101 4.74 0.37 20.78
N ARG A 102 3.52 0.46 21.33
CA ARG A 102 3.23 1.27 22.53
C ARG A 102 4.01 0.77 23.75
N LEU A 103 4.03 -0.55 23.97
CA LEU A 103 4.77 -1.15 25.09
C LEU A 103 6.27 -0.90 24.98
N ALA A 104 6.83 -1.02 23.77
CA ALA A 104 8.26 -0.75 23.53
C ALA A 104 8.62 0.71 23.83
N LEU A 105 7.77 1.67 23.44
CA LEU A 105 7.98 3.08 23.75
C LEU A 105 7.93 3.36 25.25
N GLN A 106 6.96 2.78 25.97
CA GLN A 106 6.88 2.92 27.43
C GLN A 106 8.10 2.34 28.14
N ALA A 107 8.73 1.29 27.59
CA ALA A 107 9.96 0.72 28.14
C ALA A 107 11.20 1.59 27.87
N LEU A 108 11.16 2.47 26.86
CA LEU A 108 12.20 3.45 26.55
C LEU A 108 12.04 4.75 27.35
N GLU A 109 10.80 5.11 27.70
CA GLU A 109 10.46 6.27 28.55
C GLU A 109 10.67 5.98 30.05
N VAL A 110 11.87 5.50 30.43
CA VAL A 110 12.34 5.41 31.83
C VAL A 110 12.50 6.80 32.43
#